data_AF-A0A392N6E9-F1
#
_entry.id   AF-A0A392N6E9-F1
#
_cell.length_a   1.000
_cell.length_b   1.000
_cell.length_c   1.000
_cell.angle_alpha   90.00
_cell.angle_beta   90.00
_cell.angle_gamma   90.00
#
_symmetry.space_group_name_H-M   'P 1'
#
loop_
_entity.id
_entity.type
_entity.pdbx_description
1 polymer ?
#
loop_
_entity_poly.entity_id
_entity_poly.type
_entity_poly.pdbx_seq_one_letter_code
_entity_poly.pdbx_strand_id
1 'polypeptide(L)'
;MRLKEEYDIEPWTFEQHVGEAVIIPAGCPYQIRNSKCCVHVVLEFMSPESVAECIQLTDEIHLLPEDHKAEVDKLEVKKMALHSVETAIKEIRELTSNPKHD
;
A
#
# COMPACT_ATOMS: atom_id res chain seq x y z
N MET A 1 -11.27 -21.30 -16.34
CA MET A 1 -11.31 -19.89 -15.91
C MET A 1 -10.81 -19.06 -17.07
N ARG A 2 -11.59 -18.09 -17.57
CA ARG A 2 -11.21 -17.29 -18.75
C ARG A 2 -9.85 -16.60 -18.61
N LEU A 3 -9.55 -15.98 -17.46
CA LEU A 3 -8.26 -15.30 -17.25
C LEU A 3 -7.05 -16.23 -17.29
N LYS A 4 -7.17 -17.45 -16.74
CA LYS A 4 -6.11 -18.46 -16.80
C LYS A 4 -5.92 -18.99 -18.22
N GLU A 5 -7.01 -19.21 -18.94
CA GLU A 5 -6.99 -19.75 -20.32
C GLU A 5 -6.50 -18.73 -21.34
N GLU A 6 -6.90 -17.45 -21.20
CA GLU A 6 -6.59 -16.38 -22.14
C GLU A 6 -5.25 -15.66 -21.82
N TYR A 7 -4.86 -15.55 -20.54
CA TYR A 7 -3.73 -14.70 -20.10
C TYR A 7 -2.77 -15.38 -19.11
N ASP A 8 -2.96 -16.66 -18.80
CA ASP A 8 -2.16 -17.40 -17.80
C ASP A 8 -2.22 -16.83 -16.36
N ILE A 9 -3.21 -16.00 -16.07
CA ILE A 9 -3.37 -15.36 -14.75
C ILE A 9 -4.08 -16.33 -13.79
N GLU A 10 -3.41 -16.64 -12.66
CA GLU A 10 -3.98 -17.43 -11.57
C GLU A 10 -4.33 -16.57 -10.36
N PRO A 11 -5.59 -16.58 -9.89
CA PRO A 11 -5.97 -15.88 -8.67
C PRO A 11 -5.68 -16.73 -7.43
N TRP A 12 -5.35 -16.05 -6.34
CA TRP A 12 -5.31 -16.64 -5.00
C TRP A 12 -6.60 -16.30 -4.27
N THR A 13 -7.23 -17.29 -3.65
CA THR A 13 -8.51 -17.10 -2.94
C THR A 13 -8.42 -17.68 -1.54
N PHE A 14 -8.92 -16.93 -0.56
CA PHE A 14 -9.02 -17.35 0.83
C PHE A 14 -10.26 -16.72 1.48
N GLU A 15 -10.70 -17.28 2.60
CA GLU A 15 -11.81 -16.74 3.40
C GLU A 15 -11.25 -15.97 4.60
N GLN A 16 -11.71 -14.73 4.78
CA GLN A 16 -11.41 -13.93 5.97
C GLN A 16 -12.52 -14.11 7.01
N HIS A 17 -12.13 -14.38 8.26
CA HIS A 17 -13.00 -14.54 9.41
C HIS A 17 -12.94 -13.34 10.37
N VAL A 18 -13.90 -13.27 11.28
CA VAL A 18 -13.96 -12.22 12.30
C VAL A 18 -12.71 -12.27 13.17
N GLY A 19 -12.02 -11.13 13.30
CA GLY A 19 -10.77 -11.00 14.06
C GLY A 19 -9.50 -11.17 13.23
N GLU A 20 -9.60 -11.57 11.96
CA GLU A 20 -8.45 -11.68 11.07
C GLU A 20 -8.14 -10.34 10.39
N ALA A 21 -6.86 -10.00 10.35
CA ALA A 21 -6.34 -8.90 9.54
C ALA A 21 -5.72 -9.45 8.26
N VAL A 22 -6.03 -8.81 7.14
CA VAL A 22 -5.48 -9.14 5.82
C VAL A 22 -4.62 -7.98 5.38
N ILE A 23 -3.36 -8.25 5.05
CA ILE A 23 -2.44 -7.25 4.49
C ILE A 23 -2.34 -7.51 3.00
N ILE A 24 -2.74 -6.52 2.20
CA ILE A 24 -2.58 -6.53 0.75
C ILE A 24 -1.39 -5.63 0.38
N PRO A 25 -0.35 -6.14 -0.28
CA PRO A 25 0.79 -5.33 -0.71
C PRO A 25 0.40 -4.26 -1.74
N ALA A 26 1.18 -3.18 -1.80
CA ALA A 26 1.08 -2.19 -2.87
C ALA A 26 1.17 -2.86 -4.25
N GLY A 27 0.34 -2.42 -5.19
CA GLY A 27 0.29 -2.94 -6.56
C GLY A 27 -0.42 -4.28 -6.74
N CYS A 28 -0.81 -4.96 -5.66
CA CYS A 28 -1.51 -6.24 -5.75
C CYS A 28 -3.00 -6.03 -6.10
N PRO A 29 -3.49 -6.47 -7.27
CA PRO A 29 -4.92 -6.38 -7.58
C PRO A 29 -5.71 -7.39 -6.73
N TYR A 30 -6.78 -6.93 -6.11
CA TYR A 30 -7.63 -7.78 -5.27
C TYR A 30 -9.12 -7.49 -5.46
N GLN A 31 -9.94 -8.48 -5.15
CA GLN A 31 -11.39 -8.37 -5.16
C GLN A 31 -11.96 -9.01 -3.90
N ILE A 32 -12.96 -8.35 -3.30
CA ILE A 32 -13.63 -8.82 -2.09
C ILE A 32 -15.04 -9.27 -2.45
N ARG A 33 -15.44 -10.44 -1.93
CA ARG A 33 -16.82 -10.93 -1.99
C ARG A 33 -17.33 -11.21 -0.57
N ASN A 34 -18.36 -10.49 -0.16
CA ASN A 34 -18.99 -10.71 1.15
C ASN A 34 -19.89 -11.96 1.09
N SER A 35 -19.48 -13.04 1.75
CA SER A 35 -20.26 -14.29 1.82
C SER A 35 -21.42 -14.23 2.82
N LYS A 36 -21.34 -13.32 3.80
CA LYS A 36 -22.35 -13.03 4.84
C LYS A 36 -22.40 -11.52 5.09
N CYS A 37 -23.40 -11.04 5.82
CA CYS A 37 -23.41 -9.65 6.31
C CYS A 37 -22.18 -9.42 7.19
N CYS A 38 -21.36 -8.42 6.85
CA CYS A 38 -20.11 -8.11 7.53
C CYS A 38 -19.83 -6.60 7.52
N VAL A 39 -19.00 -6.18 8.47
CA VAL A 39 -18.40 -4.83 8.51
C VAL A 39 -16.89 -5.04 8.50
N HIS A 40 -16.17 -4.33 7.63
CA HIS A 40 -14.71 -4.31 7.61
C HIS A 40 -14.20 -2.89 7.86
N VAL A 41 -13.02 -2.80 8.45
CA VAL A 41 -12.27 -1.55 8.58
C VAL A 41 -11.02 -1.70 7.72
N VAL A 42 -10.80 -0.74 6.82
CA VAL A 42 -9.65 -0.70 5.93
C VAL A 42 -8.76 0.46 6.35
N LEU A 43 -7.47 0.20 6.44
CA LEU A 43 -6.45 1.21 6.66
C LEU A 43 -5.41 1.08 5.55
N GLU A 44 -5.18 2.16 4.84
CA GLU A 44 -4.10 2.28 3.87
C GLU A 44 -2.86 2.84 4.58
N PHE A 45 -1.71 2.23 4.32
CA PHE A 45 -0.43 2.68 4.85
C PHE A 45 0.67 2.48 3.82
N MET A 46 1.77 3.21 4.00
CA MET A 46 2.98 3.06 3.19
C MET A 46 4.08 2.48 4.06
N SER A 47 4.69 1.39 3.60
CA SER A 47 5.89 0.84 4.22
C SER A 47 7.15 1.32 3.47
N PRO A 48 8.32 1.41 4.11
CA PRO A 48 9.56 1.76 3.43
C PRO A 48 9.87 0.88 2.22
N GLU A 49 9.53 -0.41 2.30
CA GLU A 49 9.76 -1.42 1.27
C GLU A 49 8.89 -1.21 0.03
N SER A 50 7.72 -0.58 0.18
CA SER A 50 6.74 -0.36 -0.89
C SER A 50 6.85 1.01 -1.55
N VAL A 51 7.71 1.92 -1.07
CA VAL A 51 7.82 3.31 -1.57
C VAL A 51 8.05 3.36 -3.09
N ALA A 52 8.95 2.53 -3.60
CA ALA A 52 9.28 2.53 -5.03
C ALA A 52 8.07 2.13 -5.89
N GLU A 53 7.35 1.08 -5.49
CA GLU A 53 6.13 0.61 -6.14
C GLU A 53 5.03 1.68 -6.09
N CYS A 54 4.80 2.29 -4.91
CA CYS A 54 3.82 3.35 -4.73
C CYS A 54 4.13 4.59 -5.60
N ILE A 55 5.40 4.92 -5.82
CA ILE A 55 5.81 6.01 -6.72
C ILE A 55 5.45 5.67 -8.16
N GLN A 56 5.75 4.45 -8.62
CA GLN A 56 5.43 4.01 -9.98
C GLN A 56 3.92 4.03 -10.22
N LEU A 57 3.14 3.45 -9.30
CA LEU A 57 1.67 3.45 -9.39
C LEU A 57 1.09 4.87 -9.40
N THR A 58 1.64 5.78 -8.58
CA THR A 58 1.23 7.19 -8.59
C THR A 58 1.52 7.84 -9.95
N ASP A 59 2.68 7.55 -10.54
CA ASP A 59 3.05 8.08 -11.85
C ASP A 59 2.19 7.48 -12.98
N GLU A 60 1.73 6.23 -12.87
CA GLU A 60 0.76 5.63 -13.79
C GLU A 60 -0.63 6.25 -13.67
N ILE A 61 -1.10 6.53 -12.44
CA ILE A 61 -2.38 7.21 -12.20
C ILE A 61 -2.39 8.60 -12.85
N HIS A 62 -1.26 9.31 -12.88
CA HIS A 62 -1.15 10.60 -13.57
C HIS A 62 -1.34 10.54 -15.08
N LEU A 63 -1.21 9.36 -15.69
CA LEU A 63 -1.43 9.17 -17.12
C LEU A 63 -2.91 8.91 -17.46
N LEU A 64 -3.76 8.72 -16.45
CA LEU A 64 -5.18 8.50 -16.63
C LEU A 64 -5.92 9.81 -16.97
N PRO A 65 -7.09 9.74 -17.61
CA PRO A 65 -7.92 10.92 -17.89
C PRO A 65 -8.34 11.69 -16.62
N GLU A 66 -8.53 13.02 -16.76
CA GLU A 66 -8.87 13.92 -15.64
C GLU A 66 -10.16 13.56 -14.87
N ASP A 67 -11.05 12.78 -15.48
CA ASP A 67 -12.31 12.33 -14.90
C ASP A 67 -12.23 10.91 -14.34
N HIS A 68 -11.03 10.31 -14.33
CA HIS A 68 -10.83 8.96 -13.84
C HIS A 68 -10.92 8.92 -12.32
N LYS A 69 -11.71 7.96 -11.79
CA LYS A 69 -11.96 7.84 -10.33
C LYS A 69 -10.69 7.74 -9.48
N ALA A 70 -9.63 7.12 -10.02
CA ALA A 70 -8.35 6.95 -9.32
C ALA A 70 -7.59 8.26 -9.08
N GLU A 71 -7.91 9.34 -9.80
CA GLU A 71 -7.22 10.62 -9.63
C GLU A 71 -7.66 11.36 -8.36
N VAL A 72 -8.86 11.04 -7.84
CA VAL A 72 -9.41 11.64 -6.61
C VAL A 72 -8.62 11.22 -5.37
N ASP A 73 -8.04 10.02 -5.39
CA ASP A 73 -7.35 9.39 -4.25
C ASP A 73 -5.81 9.46 -4.40
N LYS A 74 -5.30 10.56 -4.97
CA LYS A 74 -3.88 10.73 -5.23
C LYS A 74 -3.09 10.99 -3.94
N LEU A 75 -2.38 9.97 -3.48
CA LEU A 75 -1.46 10.09 -2.35
C LEU A 75 -0.18 10.84 -2.75
N GLU A 76 0.28 11.79 -1.93
CA GLU A 76 1.55 12.50 -2.16
C GLU A 76 2.77 11.63 -1.76
N VAL A 77 2.92 10.46 -2.39
CA VAL A 77 3.87 9.41 -1.98
C VAL A 77 5.29 9.93 -1.83
N LYS A 78 5.75 10.73 -2.80
CA LYS A 78 7.10 11.32 -2.82
C LYS A 78 7.35 12.23 -1.61
N LYS A 79 6.34 12.98 -1.18
CA LYS A 79 6.43 13.90 -0.02
C LYS A 79 6.43 13.14 1.30
N MET A 80 5.59 12.11 1.41
CA MET A 80 5.56 11.22 2.57
C MET A 80 6.91 10.54 2.75
N ALA A 81 7.47 9.96 1.67
CA ALA A 81 8.78 9.32 1.71
C ALA A 81 9.90 10.28 2.15
N LEU A 82 9.93 11.50 1.62
CA LEU A 82 10.90 12.52 2.03
C LEU A 82 10.80 12.81 3.54
N HIS A 83 9.59 13.04 4.04
CA HIS A 83 9.36 13.34 5.45
C HIS A 83 9.72 12.17 6.37
N SER A 84 9.42 10.94 5.96
CA SER A 84 9.80 9.73 6.69
C SER A 84 11.32 9.58 6.79
N VAL A 85 12.05 9.84 5.69
CA VAL A 85 13.52 9.79 5.69
C VAL A 85 14.12 10.90 6.56
N GLU A 86 13.61 12.14 6.48
CA GLU A 86 14.04 13.24 7.35
C GLU A 86 13.87 12.90 8.83
N THR A 87 12.73 12.31 9.19
CA THR A 87 12.41 11.88 10.55
C THR A 87 13.37 10.80 11.02
N ALA A 88 13.60 9.76 10.21
CA ALA A 88 14.55 8.70 10.52
C ALA A 88 15.98 9.23 10.71
N ILE A 89 16.44 10.15 9.84
CA ILE A 89 17.76 10.79 9.98
C ILE A 89 17.86 11.57 11.29
N LYS A 90 16.82 12.30 11.66
CA LYS A 90 16.78 13.05 12.92
C LYS A 90 16.90 12.12 14.13
N GLU A 91 16.13 11.04 14.17
CA GLU A 91 16.17 10.05 15.25
C GLU A 91 17.56 9.39 15.36
N ILE A 92 18.16 9.00 14.24
CA ILE A 92 19.52 8.43 14.23
C ILE A 92 20.54 9.43 14.78
N ARG A 93 20.45 10.72 14.43
CA ARG A 93 21.34 11.76 14.95
C ARG A 93 21.19 11.96 16.45
N GLU A 94 19.95 11.93 16.95
CA GLU A 94 19.68 12.04 18.39
C GLU A 94 20.25 10.85 19.17
N LEU A 95 20.08 9.63 18.65
CA LEU A 95 20.61 8.40 19.24
C LEU A 95 22.15 8.35 19.21
N THR A 96 22.78 8.84 18.16
CA THR A 96 24.25 8.86 18.02
C THR A 96 24.92 10.00 18.78
N SER A 97 24.21 11.11 19.02
CA SER A 97 24.76 12.28 19.75
C SER A 97 24.65 12.16 21.28
N ASN A 98 23.73 11.32 21.78
CA ASN A 98 23.64 10.96 23.20
C ASN A 98 23.95 9.47 23.38
N PRO A 99 25.23 9.07 23.47
CA PRO A 99 25.58 7.73 23.90
C PRO A 99 25.10 7.61 25.35
N LYS A 100 23.93 7.01 25.56
CA LYS A 100 23.57 6.51 26.88
C LYS A 100 24.63 5.47 27.22
N HIS A 101 25.48 5.82 28.18
CA HIS A 101 26.35 4.90 28.88
C HIS A 101 25.47 3.76 29.40
N ASP A 102 25.66 2.56 28.83
CA ASP A 102 25.51 1.33 29.60
C ASP A 102 26.57 1.28 30.71
#